data_AF-A0A2S8FXM8-F1
#
_entry.id   AF-A0A2S8FXM8-F1
#
_cell.length_a   1.000
_cell.length_b   1.000
_cell.length_c   1.000
_cell.angle_alpha   90.00
_cell.angle_beta   90.00
_cell.angle_gamma   90.00
#
_symmetry.space_group_name_H-M   'P 1'
#
loop_
_entity.id
_entity.type
_entity.pdbx_description
1 polymer ?
#
loop_
_entity_poly.entity_id
_entity_poly.type
_entity_poly.pdbx_seq_one_letter_code
_entity_poly.pdbx_strand_id
1 'polypeptide(L)'
;MIDSDYYDEDWIDDEPEDDQDETIICPECGAEIFDDVDVCPICLHAIIRDTSPWSGKSVAWIIFGILGIIATLVATVMLFP
;
A
#
# COMPACT_ATOMS: atom_id res chain seq x y z
N MET A 1 40.56 -34.43 20.72
CA MET A 1 39.23 -35.03 20.50
C MET A 1 38.26 -33.88 20.56
N ILE A 2 37.79 -33.42 19.40
CA ILE A 2 36.74 -32.41 19.29
C ILE A 2 35.63 -33.14 18.51
N ASP A 3 34.50 -33.42 19.16
CA ASP A 3 33.32 -33.96 18.48
C ASP A 3 32.75 -32.83 17.60
N SER A 4 32.65 -33.11 16.30
CA SER A 4 32.45 -32.14 15.23
C SER A 4 31.21 -32.51 14.41
N ASP A 5 30.09 -32.78 15.09
CA ASP A 5 28.84 -33.15 14.42
C ASP A 5 27.57 -32.65 15.14
N TYR A 6 27.67 -31.60 15.96
CA TYR A 6 26.49 -30.82 16.35
C TYR A 6 26.09 -29.90 15.18
N TYR A 7 25.54 -30.50 14.13
CA TYR A 7 24.84 -29.78 13.07
C TYR A 7 23.50 -29.30 13.64
N ASP A 8 23.42 -27.98 13.81
CA ASP A 8 22.25 -27.21 14.20
C ASP A 8 21.29 -27.18 13.00
N GLU A 9 20.40 -28.16 12.92
CA GLU A 9 19.46 -28.38 11.80
C GLU A 9 18.16 -27.56 11.98
N ASP A 10 18.28 -26.35 12.54
CA ASP A 10 17.17 -25.53 13.05
C ASP A 10 16.90 -24.24 12.24
N TRP A 11 17.21 -24.21 10.95
CA TRP A 11 16.80 -23.11 10.06
C TRP A 11 16.37 -23.63 8.69
N ILE A 12 15.19 -24.25 8.65
CA ILE A 12 14.38 -24.24 7.42
C ILE A 12 13.66 -22.89 7.45
N ASP A 13 14.21 -21.94 6.70
CA ASP A 13 13.58 -20.67 6.41
C ASP A 13 12.38 -20.95 5.49
N ASP A 14 11.22 -21.27 6.09
CA ASP A 14 9.92 -21.19 5.41
C ASP A 14 9.58 -19.71 5.20
N GLU A 15 10.45 -18.97 4.50
CA GLU A 15 10.12 -17.67 3.95
C GLU A 15 9.02 -17.93 2.91
N PRO A 16 7.81 -17.37 3.06
CA PRO A 16 6.84 -17.45 1.98
C PRO A 16 7.43 -16.70 0.80
N GLU A 17 7.81 -17.44 -0.25
CA GLU A 17 8.08 -16.91 -1.59
C GLU A 17 6.78 -16.26 -2.13
N ASP A 18 6.41 -15.10 -1.59
CA ASP A 18 5.37 -14.21 -2.13
C ASP A 18 6.03 -13.03 -2.85
N ASP A 19 7.17 -13.31 -3.49
CA ASP A 19 7.81 -12.44 -4.47
C ASP A 19 7.13 -12.68 -5.83
N GLN A 20 5.80 -12.69 -5.85
CA GLN A 20 5.07 -12.65 -7.10
C GLN A 20 5.22 -11.23 -7.61
N ASP A 21 6.24 -10.98 -8.41
CA ASP A 21 6.46 -9.72 -9.13
C ASP A 21 5.11 -9.18 -9.61
N GLU A 22 4.55 -8.21 -8.87
CA GLU A 22 3.19 -7.74 -9.10
C GLU A 22 3.22 -7.04 -10.46
N THR A 23 2.50 -7.59 -11.43
CA THR A 23 2.40 -7.01 -12.76
C THR A 23 1.04 -6.33 -12.90
N ILE A 24 1.06 -5.14 -13.47
CA ILE A 24 -0.13 -4.34 -13.76
C ILE A 24 -0.32 -4.21 -15.25
N ILE A 25 -1.56 -3.95 -15.67
CA ILE A 25 -1.89 -3.67 -17.06
C ILE A 25 -1.80 -2.16 -17.28
N CYS A 26 -0.99 -1.74 -18.25
CA CYS A 26 -0.91 -0.34 -18.64
C CYS A 26 -2.30 0.15 -19.12
N PRO A 27 -2.84 1.25 -18.56
CA PRO A 27 -4.17 1.75 -18.90
C PRO A 27 -4.26 2.34 -20.31
N GLU A 28 -3.12 2.61 -20.94
CA GLU A 28 -3.04 3.26 -22.26
C GLU A 28 -2.88 2.23 -23.39
N CYS A 29 -1.91 1.32 -23.27
CA CYS A 29 -1.62 0.33 -24.31
C CYS A 29 -2.11 -1.09 -24.01
N GLY A 30 -2.52 -1.37 -22.77
CA GLY A 30 -2.96 -2.70 -22.35
C GLY A 30 -1.84 -3.73 -22.20
N ALA A 31 -0.57 -3.31 -22.23
CA ALA A 31 0.56 -4.20 -22.00
C ALA A 31 0.72 -4.53 -20.52
N GLU A 32 1.11 -5.76 -20.24
CA GLU A 32 1.51 -6.22 -18.92
C GLU A 32 2.91 -5.67 -18.60
N ILE A 33 3.02 -4.93 -17.51
CA ILE A 33 4.25 -4.27 -17.05
C ILE A 33 4.41 -4.55 -15.56
N PHE A 34 5.64 -4.52 -15.05
CA PHE A 34 5.88 -4.59 -13.61
C PHE A 34 5.30 -3.36 -12.92
N ASP A 35 4.77 -3.54 -11.71
CA ASP A 35 4.16 -2.47 -10.95
C ASP A 35 5.17 -1.39 -10.58
N ASP A 36 6.45 -1.73 -10.45
CA ASP A 36 7.55 -0.86 -10.04
C ASP A 36 7.96 0.19 -11.08
N VAL A 37 7.54 0.06 -12.34
CA VAL A 37 7.95 0.98 -13.42
C VAL A 37 7.18 2.30 -13.38
N ASP A 38 7.91 3.42 -13.45
CA ASP A 38 7.32 4.76 -13.55
C ASP A 38 6.78 5.06 -14.96
N VAL A 39 7.35 4.42 -15.98
CA VAL A 39 7.05 4.65 -17.39
C VAL A 39 6.90 3.32 -18.11
N CYS A 40 5.81 3.17 -18.85
CA CYS A 40 5.57 1.96 -19.65
C CYS A 40 6.65 1.80 -20.75
N PRO A 41 7.37 0.66 -20.84
CA PRO A 41 8.39 0.43 -21.87
C PRO A 41 7.81 0.22 -23.27
N ILE A 42 6.50 0.00 -23.40
CA ILE A 42 5.84 -0.27 -24.69
C ILE A 42 5.34 1.03 -25.34
N CYS A 43 4.63 1.87 -24.59
CA CYS A 43 4.02 3.10 -25.13
C CYS A 43 4.62 4.41 -24.60
N LEU A 44 5.58 4.33 -23.67
CA LEU A 44 6.20 5.50 -23.02
C LEU A 44 5.21 6.39 -22.24
N HIS A 45 4.02 5.87 -21.90
CA HIS A 45 3.10 6.57 -21.02
C HIS A 45 3.56 6.47 -19.56
N ALA A 46 3.48 7.58 -18.83
CA ALA A 46 3.78 7.61 -17.41
C ALA A 46 2.68 6.90 -16.62
N ILE A 47 3.06 5.99 -15.72
CA ILE A 47 2.11 5.26 -14.89
C ILE A 47 1.77 6.12 -13.67
N ILE A 48 0.62 6.79 -13.74
CA ILE A 48 0.09 7.54 -12.60
C ILE A 48 -0.56 6.53 -11.67
N ARG A 49 0.21 6.06 -10.69
CA ARG A 49 -0.37 5.29 -9.59
C ARG A 49 -1.24 6.23 -8.79
N ASP A 50 -2.55 6.04 -8.88
CA ASP A 50 -3.46 6.52 -7.85
C ASP A 50 -3.16 5.72 -6.58
N THR A 51 -2.10 6.11 -5.88
CA THR A 51 -1.94 5.83 -4.45
C THR A 51 -3.04 6.61 -3.76
N SER A 52 -4.28 6.17 -3.93
CA SER A 52 -5.37 6.61 -3.10
C SER A 52 -4.99 6.15 -1.69
N PRO A 53 -4.68 7.07 -0.76
CA PRO A 53 -4.36 6.72 0.61
C PRO A 53 -5.57 6.11 1.34
N TRP A 54 -6.66 5.88 0.61
CA TRP A 54 -7.97 5.49 1.09
C TRP A 54 -8.50 4.18 0.46
N SER A 55 -7.67 3.39 -0.22
CA SER A 55 -8.13 2.10 -0.78
C SER A 55 -8.21 0.95 0.24
N GLY A 56 -7.80 1.16 1.51
CA GLY A 56 -7.71 0.06 2.49
C GLY A 56 -8.04 0.37 3.95
N LYS A 57 -8.34 1.62 4.32
CA LYS A 57 -8.62 1.98 5.72
C LYS A 57 -9.88 2.83 5.87
N SER A 58 -10.92 2.16 6.36
CA SER A 58 -12.06 2.66 7.14
C SER A 58 -12.55 4.07 6.77
N VAL A 59 -13.34 4.14 5.69
CA VAL A 59 -14.29 5.24 5.40
C VAL A 59 -14.98 5.78 6.67
N ALA A 60 -15.28 4.88 7.62
CA ALA A 60 -15.81 5.21 8.94
C ALA A 60 -14.95 6.21 9.74
N TRP A 61 -13.62 6.05 9.76
CA TRP A 61 -12.72 6.97 10.49
C TRP A 61 -12.70 8.37 9.86
N ILE A 62 -12.80 8.45 8.53
CA ILE A 62 -12.94 9.75 7.83
C ILE A 62 -14.24 10.44 8.23
N ILE A 63 -15.35 9.69 8.29
CA ILE A 63 -16.64 10.23 8.72
C ILE A 63 -16.57 10.76 10.16
N PHE A 64 -15.92 10.03 11.08
CA PHE A 64 -15.73 10.49 12.46
C PHE A 64 -14.89 11.77 12.53
N GLY A 65 -13.83 11.88 11.73
CA GLY A 65 -13.01 13.09 11.64
C GLY A 65 -13.81 14.30 11.17
N ILE A 66 -14.57 14.13 10.08
CA ILE A 66 -15.42 15.19 9.53
C ILE A 66 -16.49 15.62 10.55
N LEU A 67 -17.14 14.68 11.23
CA LEU A 67 -18.16 14.97 12.23
C LEU A 67 -17.59 15.79 13.39
N GLY A 68 -16.39 15.47 13.86
CA GLY A 68 -15.69 16.25 14.88
C GLY A 68 -15.41 17.69 14.44
N ILE A 69 -14.91 17.88 13.21
CA ILE A 69 -14.64 19.22 12.65
C ILE A 69 -15.94 20.04 12.60
N ILE A 70 -17.02 19.46 12.06
CA ILE A 70 -18.32 20.12 11.96
C ILE A 70 -18.85 20.52 13.34
N ALA A 71 -18.78 19.61 14.33
CA ALA A 71 -19.23 19.90 15.69
C ALA A 71 -18.46 21.09 16.31
N THR A 72 -17.16 21.17 16.05
CA THR A 72 -16.29 22.26 16.53
C THR A 72 -16.67 23.59 15.88
N LEU A 73 -16.93 23.61 14.57
CA LEU A 73 -17.37 24.79 13.84
C LEU A 73 -18.74 25.28 14.33
N VAL A 74 -19.70 24.37 14.55
CA VAL A 74 -21.02 24.72 15.08
C VAL A 74 -20.91 25.31 16.48
N ALA A 75 -20.12 24.68 17.37
CA ALA A 75 -19.92 25.17 18.72
C ALA A 75 -19.28 26.57 18.74
N THR A 76 -18.26 26.81 17.91
CA THR A 76 -17.61 28.12 17.83
C THR A 76 -18.55 29.21 17.30
N VAL A 77 -19.35 28.93 16.28
CA VAL A 77 -20.34 29.88 15.75
C VAL A 77 -21.47 30.16 16.76
N MET A 78 -21.96 29.15 17.49
CA MET A 78 -23.01 29.34 18.50
C MET A 78 -22.51 30.03 19.77
N LEU A 79 -21.23 29.89 20.11
CA LEU A 79 -20.61 30.46 21.31
C LEU A 79 -20.12 31.90 21.09
N PHE A 80 -19.97 32.33 19.82
CA PHE A 80 -19.61 33.69 19.42
C PHE A 80 -20.73 34.34 18.56
N PRO A 81 -21.94 34.57 19.10
CA PRO A 81 -23.01 35.31 18.43
C PRO A 81 -22.78 36.83 18.41
#